data_AF-A0A2N2LPK5-F1
#
_entry.id   AF-A0A2N2LPK5-F1
#
_cell.length_a   1.000
_cell.length_b   1.000
_cell.length_c   1.000
_cell.angle_alpha   90.00
_cell.angle_beta   90.00
_cell.angle_gamma   90.00
#
_symmetry.space_group_name_H-M   'P 1'
#
loop_
_entity.id
_entity.type
_entity.pdbx_description
1 polymer ?
#
loop_
_entity_poly.entity_id
_entity_poly.type
_entity_poly.pdbx_seq_one_letter_code
_entity_poly.pdbx_strand_id
1 'polypeptide(L)'
;MPLLDVDKDKCIGCGNCVDACPFGALSLVDDMVVVNDKCTGCGACLLACPMHALNLPRERPKATGESLSSYNGVWVWVEQFNGKTCGISLEMLGQGRKLADRRKTALTACVLGHKVEHIA
;
A
#
# COMPACT_ATOMS: atom_id res chain seq x y z
N MET A 1 -1.12 -6.20 -13.62
CA MET A 1 -0.42 -5.78 -14.85
C MET A 1 0.75 -4.90 -14.43
N PRO A 2 2.00 -5.26 -14.73
CA PRO A 2 3.16 -4.49 -14.28
C PRO A 2 3.14 -3.10 -14.92
N LEU A 3 3.45 -2.08 -14.12
CA LEU A 3 3.44 -0.68 -14.55
C LEU A 3 4.62 -0.29 -15.44
N LEU A 4 5.58 -1.18 -15.68
CA LEU A 4 6.85 -0.87 -16.32
C LEU A 4 6.99 -1.65 -17.63
N ASP A 5 7.31 -0.94 -18.70
CA ASP A 5 7.57 -1.49 -20.03
C ASP A 5 9.08 -1.56 -20.30
N VAL A 6 9.53 -2.64 -20.94
CA VAL A 6 10.94 -2.90 -21.24
C VAL A 6 11.13 -2.92 -22.75
N ASP A 7 11.88 -1.95 -23.27
CA ASP A 7 12.31 -1.88 -24.65
C ASP A 7 13.37 -2.96 -24.90
N LYS A 8 12.95 -4.03 -25.58
CA LYS A 8 13.80 -5.21 -25.80
C LYS A 8 14.97 -4.92 -26.74
N ASP A 9 14.86 -3.92 -27.61
CA ASP A 9 15.91 -3.61 -28.58
C ASP A 9 17.06 -2.82 -27.94
N LYS A 10 16.80 -2.14 -26.81
CA LYS A 10 17.80 -1.40 -26.03
C LYS A 10 18.31 -2.15 -24.81
N CYS A 11 17.58 -3.17 -24.36
CA CYS A 11 17.96 -3.94 -23.19
C CYS A 11 19.19 -4.80 -23.50
N ILE A 12 20.27 -4.61 -22.75
CA ILE A 12 21.53 -5.36 -22.90
C ILE A 12 21.73 -6.41 -21.78
N GLY A 13 20.70 -6.69 -20.97
CA GLY A 13 20.79 -7.71 -19.92
C GLY A 13 21.74 -7.41 -18.75
N CYS A 14 22.22 -6.17 -18.58
CA CYS A 14 23.25 -5.86 -17.57
C CYS A 14 22.83 -6.03 -16.09
N GLY A 15 21.54 -6.15 -15.79
CA GLY A 15 21.07 -6.41 -14.42
C GLY A 15 21.04 -5.21 -13.45
N ASN A 16 21.64 -4.05 -13.77
CA ASN A 16 21.67 -2.88 -12.86
C ASN A 16 20.29 -2.45 -12.32
N CYS A 17 19.24 -2.59 -13.13
CA CYS A 17 17.88 -2.26 -12.74
C CYS A 17 17.31 -3.24 -11.69
N VAL A 18 17.78 -4.48 -11.65
CA VAL A 18 17.40 -5.50 -10.66
C VAL A 18 17.89 -5.06 -9.27
N ASP A 19 19.17 -4.70 -9.16
CA ASP A 19 19.78 -4.23 -7.90
C ASP A 19 19.17 -2.90 -7.44
N ALA A 20 18.83 -2.02 -8.38
CA ALA A 20 18.22 -0.73 -8.08
C ALA A 20 16.75 -0.84 -7.65
N CYS A 21 16.10 -2.02 -7.71
CA CYS A 21 14.69 -2.16 -7.39
C CYS A 21 14.48 -2.39 -5.88
N PRO A 22 13.97 -1.41 -5.11
CA PRO A 22 13.76 -1.59 -3.68
C PRO A 22 12.61 -2.57 -3.35
N PHE A 23 11.79 -2.92 -4.34
CA PHE A 23 10.63 -3.78 -4.19
C PHE A 23 10.88 -5.22 -4.68
N GLY A 24 12.08 -5.52 -5.20
CA GLY A 24 12.40 -6.84 -5.78
C GLY A 24 11.45 -7.22 -6.92
N ALA A 25 11.05 -6.23 -7.73
CA ALA A 25 10.07 -6.41 -8.79
C ALA A 25 10.67 -6.81 -10.14
N LEU A 26 12.00 -6.81 -10.24
CA LEU A 26 12.74 -7.05 -11.47
C LEU A 26 13.60 -8.31 -11.33
N SER A 27 13.72 -9.07 -12.41
CA SER A 27 14.57 -10.27 -12.46
C SER A 27 15.16 -10.43 -13.86
N LEU A 28 16.30 -11.10 -13.97
CA LEU A 28 16.93 -11.44 -15.25
C LEU A 28 16.52 -12.86 -15.65
N VAL A 29 15.94 -13.02 -16.85
CA VAL A 29 15.59 -14.31 -17.45
C VAL A 29 16.04 -14.28 -18.89
N ASP A 30 16.90 -15.23 -19.30
CA ASP A 30 17.46 -15.32 -20.66
C ASP A 30 18.06 -14.00 -21.16
N ASP A 31 18.91 -13.39 -20.32
CA ASP A 31 19.55 -12.08 -20.56
C ASP A 31 18.59 -10.90 -20.73
N MET A 32 17.31 -11.08 -20.41
CA MET A 32 16.28 -10.05 -20.50
C MET A 32 15.67 -9.74 -19.14
N VAL A 33 15.33 -8.46 -18.95
CA VAL A 33 14.70 -8.00 -17.71
C VAL A 33 13.20 -8.29 -17.76
N VAL A 34 12.71 -9.00 -16.75
CA VAL A 34 11.29 -9.33 -16.56
C VAL A 34 10.76 -8.62 -15.32
N VAL A 35 9.55 -8.07 -15.44
CA VAL A 35 8.87 -7.30 -14.38
C VAL A 35 7.70 -8.10 -13.82
N ASN A 36 7.62 -8.20 -12.49
CA ASN A 36 6.49 -8.83 -11.80
C ASN A 36 5.46 -7.80 -11.28
N ASP A 37 4.43 -8.30 -10.61
CA ASP A 37 3.32 -7.54 -10.04
C ASP A 37 3.68 -6.68 -8.81
N LYS A 38 4.86 -6.88 -8.21
CA LYS A 38 5.36 -6.04 -7.11
C LYS A 38 5.84 -4.67 -7.59
N CYS A 39 5.88 -4.43 -8.91
CA CYS A 39 6.30 -3.14 -9.45
C CYS A 39 5.33 -2.02 -9.06
N THR A 40 5.83 -1.07 -8.27
CA THR A 40 5.07 0.10 -7.80
C THR A 40 5.17 1.30 -8.73
N GLY A 41 6.00 1.23 -9.77
CA GLY A 41 6.25 2.37 -10.67
C GLY A 41 7.04 3.51 -10.03
N CYS A 42 7.89 3.23 -9.03
CA CYS A 42 8.67 4.25 -8.31
C CYS A 42 9.74 4.97 -9.15
N GLY A 43 10.19 4.38 -10.27
CA GLY A 43 11.14 5.01 -11.17
C GLY A 43 12.63 4.79 -10.89
N ALA A 44 13.02 4.13 -9.80
CA ALA A 44 14.43 3.89 -9.46
C ALA A 44 15.22 3.18 -10.57
N CYS A 45 14.61 2.18 -11.21
CA CYS A 45 15.23 1.40 -12.28
C CYS A 45 15.49 2.23 -13.56
N LEU A 46 14.74 3.31 -13.82
CA LEU A 46 14.93 4.16 -15.01
C LEU A 46 16.27 4.89 -14.96
N LEU A 47 16.67 5.33 -13.76
CA LEU A 47 17.96 6.00 -13.54
C LEU A 47 19.14 5.03 -13.57
N ALA A 48 18.91 3.78 -13.13
CA ALA A 48 19.93 2.74 -13.09
C ALA A 48 20.23 2.12 -14.46
N CYS A 49 19.31 2.23 -15.43
CA CYS A 49 19.48 1.65 -16.75
C CYS A 49 20.36 2.55 -17.63
N PRO A 50 21.59 2.13 -17.99
CA PRO A 50 22.49 2.94 -18.81
C PRO A 50 21.98 3.12 -20.25
N MET A 51 21.17 2.18 -20.74
CA MET A 51 20.59 2.22 -22.09
C MET A 51 19.21 2.89 -22.14
N HIS A 52 18.69 3.35 -21.00
CA HIS A 52 17.34 3.92 -20.89
C HIS A 52 16.26 3.04 -21.53
N ALA A 53 16.38 1.72 -21.35
CA ALA A 53 15.49 0.71 -21.95
C ALA A 53 14.17 0.52 -21.17
N LEU A 54 13.90 1.30 -20.12
CA LEU A 54 12.77 1.12 -19.22
C LEU A 54 11.83 2.32 -19.28
N ASN A 55 10.54 2.08 -19.44
CA ASN A 55 9.53 3.13 -19.58
C ASN A 55 8.39 2.96 -18.57
N LEU A 56 8.00 4.05 -17.92
CA LEU A 56 6.77 4.11 -17.12
C LEU A 56 5.68 4.84 -17.93
N PRO A 57 4.41 4.38 -17.87
CA PRO A 57 3.30 5.06 -18.51
C PRO A 57 3.13 6.45 -17.89
N ARG A 58 2.88 7.45 -18.75
CA ARG A 58 2.71 8.85 -18.34
C ARG A 58 1.50 9.08 -17.45
N GLU A 59 0.50 8.22 -17.56
CA GLU A 59 -0.72 8.27 -16.76
C GLU A 59 -0.76 7.06 -15.83
N ARG A 60 -0.83 7.31 -14.53
CA ARG A 60 -1.20 6.24 -13.59
C ARG A 60 -2.60 5.77 -13.99
N PRO A 61 -2.84 4.46 -14.13
CA PRO A 61 -4.20 3.95 -14.28
C PRO A 61 -5.04 4.55 -13.15
N LYS A 62 -6.10 5.30 -13.50
CA LYS A 62 -7.06 5.75 -12.50
C LYS A 62 -7.54 4.50 -11.79
N ALA A 63 -7.38 4.44 -10.46
CA ALA A 63 -7.92 3.35 -9.68
C ALA A 63 -9.38 3.19 -10.08
N THR A 64 -9.77 2.02 -10.59
CA THR A 64 -11.11 1.71 -11.11
C THR A 64 -12.14 1.56 -9.98
N GLY A 65 -11.89 2.19 -8.83
CA GLY A 65 -12.73 2.16 -7.65
C GLY A 65 -13.44 3.49 -7.43
N GLU A 66 -14.38 3.49 -6.48
CA GLU A 66 -15.02 4.71 -5.97
C GLU A 66 -13.98 5.76 -5.58
N SER A 67 -14.32 7.04 -5.79
CA SER A 67 -13.47 8.16 -5.39
C SER A 67 -13.08 8.02 -3.92
N LEU A 68 -11.79 8.17 -3.59
CA LEU A 68 -11.30 8.13 -2.20
C LEU A 68 -12.01 9.13 -1.28
N SER A 69 -12.66 10.15 -1.87
CA SER A 69 -13.46 11.14 -1.15
C SER A 69 -14.78 10.60 -0.58
N SER A 70 -15.28 9.44 -1.01
CA SER A 70 -16.53 8.87 -0.51
C SER A 70 -16.36 8.19 0.86
N TYR A 71 -15.15 7.69 1.15
CA TYR A 71 -14.87 6.99 2.39
C TYR A 71 -14.87 7.96 3.58
N ASN A 72 -15.66 7.62 4.60
CA ASN A 72 -15.75 8.37 5.83
C ASN A 72 -16.01 7.42 7.02
N GLY A 73 -15.67 7.89 8.21
CA GLY A 73 -15.77 7.11 9.44
C GLY A 73 -14.82 7.65 10.50
N VAL A 74 -15.14 7.44 11.76
CA VAL A 74 -14.20 7.61 12.87
C VAL A 74 -13.91 6.23 13.42
N TRP A 75 -12.65 5.84 13.43
CA TRP A 75 -12.23 4.53 13.89
C TRP A 75 -11.36 4.71 15.13
N VAL A 76 -11.69 3.97 16.19
CA VAL A 76 -10.90 3.95 17.42
C VAL A 76 -10.38 2.55 17.62
N TRP A 77 -9.06 2.46 17.75
CA TRP A 77 -8.41 1.22 18.14
C TRP A 77 -8.57 0.99 19.64
N VAL A 78 -9.09 -0.17 20.01
CA VAL A 78 -9.29 -0.57 21.40
C VAL A 78 -8.19 -1.53 21.79
N GLU A 79 -7.27 -1.04 22.60
CA GLU A 79 -6.17 -1.84 23.13
C GLU A 79 -6.70 -2.80 24.18
N GLN A 80 -6.29 -4.06 24.06
CA GLN A 80 -6.53 -5.09 25.05
C GLN A 80 -5.22 -5.73 25.48
N PHE A 81 -5.10 -5.99 26.78
CA PHE A 81 -4.00 -6.75 27.34
C PHE A 81 -4.58 -7.93 28.13
N ASN A 82 -4.17 -9.15 27.78
CA ASN A 82 -4.70 -10.39 28.37
C ASN A 82 -6.24 -10.47 28.34
N GLY A 83 -6.87 -10.05 27.23
CA GLY A 83 -8.33 -10.09 27.05
C GLY A 83 -9.09 -9.05 27.87
N LYS A 84 -8.41 -8.01 28.37
CA LYS A 84 -9.03 -6.89 29.10
C LYS A 84 -8.76 -5.58 28.39
N THR A 85 -9.77 -4.73 28.30
CA THR A 85 -9.64 -3.39 27.73
C THR A 85 -8.84 -2.46 28.63
N CYS A 86 -8.03 -1.62 28.01
CA CYS A 86 -7.40 -0.49 28.68
C CYS A 86 -8.41 0.66 28.85
N GLY A 87 -8.44 1.29 30.03
CA GLY A 87 -9.38 2.39 30.32
C GLY A 87 -9.26 3.57 29.35
N ILE A 88 -8.05 3.85 28.87
CA ILE A 88 -7.77 4.91 27.88
C ILE A 88 -8.55 4.66 26.58
N SER A 89 -8.71 3.40 26.16
CA SER A 89 -9.48 3.08 24.95
C SER A 89 -10.95 3.46 25.09
N LEU A 90 -11.53 3.37 26.30
CA LEU A 90 -12.90 3.81 26.56
C LEU A 90 -13.02 5.35 26.52
N GLU A 91 -12.04 6.06 27.06
CA GLU A 91 -12.00 7.54 26.96
C GLU A 91 -11.86 8.01 25.51
N MET A 92 -11.02 7.33 24.72
CA MET A 92 -10.86 7.59 23.29
C MET A 92 -12.13 7.28 22.50
N LEU A 93 -12.87 6.23 22.84
CA LEU A 93 -14.20 5.97 22.26
C LEU A 93 -15.17 7.13 22.57
N GLY A 94 -15.12 7.68 23.78
CA GLY A 94 -15.90 8.87 24.14
C GLY A 94 -15.59 10.09 23.28
N GLN A 95 -14.30 10.38 23.04
CA GLN A 95 -13.90 11.48 22.15
C GLN A 95 -14.20 11.17 20.68
N GLY A 96 -13.99 9.91 20.27
CA GLY A 96 -14.34 9.41 18.95
C GLY A 96 -15.82 9.59 18.64
N ARG A 97 -16.71 9.36 19.61
CA ARG A 97 -18.15 9.56 19.45
C ARG A 97 -18.49 11.02 19.17
N LYS A 98 -17.94 11.94 19.98
CA LYS A 98 -18.12 13.40 19.76
C LYS A 98 -17.64 13.81 18.37
N LEU A 99 -16.54 13.25 17.89
CA LEU A 99 -16.02 13.52 16.55
C LEU A 99 -16.92 12.95 15.45
N ALA A 100 -17.41 11.72 15.63
CA ALA A 100 -18.30 11.03 14.69
C ALA A 100 -19.63 11.79 14.52
N ASP A 101 -20.22 12.24 15.62
CA ASP A 101 -21.44 13.05 15.62
C ASP A 101 -21.24 14.38 14.88
N ARG A 102 -20.12 15.08 15.14
CA ARG A 102 -19.76 16.31 14.43
C ARG A 102 -19.56 16.10 12.92
N ARG A 103 -19.03 14.94 12.53
CA ARG A 103 -18.80 14.56 11.12
C ARG A 103 -20.00 13.87 10.47
N LYS A 104 -21.09 13.63 11.22
CA LYS A 104 -22.28 12.88 10.79
C LYS A 104 -21.90 11.53 10.14
N THR A 105 -20.98 10.82 10.78
CA THR A 105 -20.45 9.54 10.30
C THR A 105 -20.48 8.49 11.41
N ALA A 106 -20.22 7.22 11.07
CA ALA A 106 -20.18 6.13 12.02
C ALA A 106 -18.90 6.17 12.88
N LEU A 107 -19.02 5.71 14.13
CA LEU A 107 -17.89 5.37 14.99
C LEU A 107 -17.72 3.85 14.97
N THR A 108 -16.51 3.38 14.67
CA THR A 108 -16.14 1.97 14.70
C THR A 108 -15.08 1.73 15.76
N ALA A 109 -15.33 0.79 16.68
CA ALA A 109 -14.32 0.28 17.60
C ALA A 109 -13.63 -0.92 16.95
N CYS A 110 -12.30 -0.86 16.80
CA CYS A 110 -11.50 -1.97 16.27
C CYS A 110 -10.77 -2.65 17.43
N VAL A 111 -11.14 -3.91 17.70
CA VAL A 111 -10.54 -4.75 18.73
C VAL A 111 -9.87 -5.94 18.04
N LEU A 112 -8.56 -6.10 18.20
CA LEU A 112 -7.85 -7.29 17.71
C LEU A 112 -7.36 -8.15 18.89
N GLY A 113 -7.58 -9.46 18.78
CA GLY A 113 -7.14 -10.44 19.77
C GLY A 113 -7.70 -11.83 19.53
N HIS A 114 -7.27 -12.79 20.35
CA HIS A 114 -7.79 -14.16 20.37
C HIS A 114 -8.82 -14.28 21.49
N LYS A 115 -10.05 -14.73 21.18
CA LYS A 115 -11.15 -14.89 22.15
C LYS A 115 -11.45 -13.60 22.93
N VAL A 116 -11.63 -12.50 22.20
CA VAL A 116 -11.90 -11.16 22.75
C VAL A 116 -13.27 -10.63 22.35
N GLU A 117 -14.19 -11.49 21.95
CA GLU A 117 -15.54 -11.12 21.49
C GLU A 117 -16.34 -10.42 22.59
N HIS A 118 -16.02 -10.67 23.87
CA HIS A 118 -16.64 -10.01 25.02
C HIS A 118 -16.23 -8.54 25.19
N ILE A 119 -15.24 -8.07 24.43
CA ILE A 119 -14.79 -6.67 24.42
C ILE A 119 -15.54 -5.85 23.37
N ALA A 120 -16.01 -6.50 22.30
CA ALA A 120 -16.59 -5.87 21.12
C ALA A 120 -18.06 -5.46 21.31
#